data_AF-A0A1C6SQZ0-F1
#
_entry.id   AF-A0A1C6SQZ0-F1
#
_cell.length_a   1.000
_cell.length_b   1.000
_cell.length_c   1.000
_cell.angle_alpha   90.00
_cell.angle_beta   90.00
_cell.angle_gamma   90.00
#
_symmetry.space_group_name_H-M   'P 1'
#
loop_
_entity.id
_entity.type
_entity.pdbx_description
1 polymer ?
#
loop_
_entity_poly.entity_id
_entity_poly.type
_entity_poly.pdbx_seq_one_letter_code
_entity_poly.pdbx_strand_id
1 'polypeptide(L)'
;MVAEFDSQLVKVTIAEVLRRELATERVRPEWAAFGTSTDPYQRAEGRYPLLPPIIDALAGARISFSIRTKESVIRRNLDQLAVATQRANVELLMSIAFLDEALQRLLVEPGAPSTVARLITLCAMRDAGLAHTVPRADPARTGRSRPN
;
A
#
# COMPACT_ATOMS: atom_id res chain seq x y z
N MET A 1 24.66 18.33 -0.92
CA MET A 1 24.76 17.95 0.50
C MET A 1 23.35 17.70 1.00
N VAL A 2 22.83 16.48 0.83
CA VAL A 2 21.56 16.05 1.44
C VAL A 2 21.76 14.58 1.80
N ALA A 3 22.28 14.33 2.99
CA ALA A 3 22.40 13.00 3.57
C ALA A 3 21.83 13.11 4.98
N GLU A 4 20.50 13.09 5.10
CA GLU A 4 19.86 13.17 6.41
C GLU A 4 18.45 12.55 6.36
N PHE A 5 18.35 11.26 6.05
CA PHE A 5 17.10 10.49 6.21
C PHE A 5 17.32 8.98 6.42
N ASP A 6 18.47 8.57 6.97
CA ASP A 6 18.85 7.14 7.05
C ASP A 6 18.53 6.43 8.38
N SER A 7 17.98 7.13 9.37
CA SER A 7 17.50 6.50 10.61
C SER A 7 16.01 6.15 10.52
N GLN A 8 15.69 5.01 9.88
CA GLN A 8 14.33 4.48 9.89
C GLN A 8 14.08 3.68 11.17
N LEU A 9 13.19 4.18 12.04
CA LEU A 9 12.67 3.43 13.18
C LEU A 9 11.53 2.53 12.72
N VAL A 10 11.74 1.21 12.80
CA VAL A 10 10.77 0.19 12.35
C VAL A 10 10.17 -0.50 13.56
N LYS A 11 8.83 -0.44 13.71
CA LYS A 11 8.11 -1.18 14.75
C LYS A 11 7.85 -2.61 14.31
N VAL A 12 8.83 -3.48 14.53
CA VAL A 12 8.78 -4.89 14.10
C VAL A 12 7.71 -5.74 14.81
N THR A 13 7.28 -5.34 16.01
CA THR A 13 6.27 -6.05 16.81
C THR A 13 4.82 -5.73 16.41
N ILE A 14 4.62 -4.92 15.37
CA ILE A 14 3.30 -4.39 15.00
C ILE A 14 2.25 -5.48 14.79
N ALA A 15 2.59 -6.59 14.13
CA ALA A 15 1.63 -7.65 13.85
C ALA A 15 1.22 -8.44 15.10
N GLU A 16 2.14 -8.60 16.05
CA GLU A 16 1.85 -9.26 17.32
C GLU A 16 0.94 -8.39 18.19
N VAL A 17 1.29 -7.11 18.31
CA VAL A 17 0.44 -6.12 18.99
C VAL A 17 -0.93 -6.10 18.34
N LEU A 18 -1.03 -5.98 17.02
CA LEU A 18 -2.29 -5.98 16.29
C LEU A 18 -3.13 -7.23 16.60
N ARG A 19 -2.54 -8.43 16.55
CA ARG A 19 -3.26 -9.66 16.89
C ARG A 19 -3.79 -9.66 18.32
N ARG A 20 -3.00 -9.18 19.28
CA ARG A 20 -3.40 -9.09 20.68
C ARG A 20 -4.55 -8.10 20.85
N GLU A 21 -4.41 -6.88 20.35
CA GLU A 21 -5.47 -5.85 20.45
C GLU A 21 -6.77 -6.34 19.80
N LEU A 22 -6.69 -6.96 18.63
CA LEU A 22 -7.87 -7.52 17.96
C LEU A 22 -8.51 -8.66 18.75
N ALA A 23 -7.75 -9.43 19.51
CA ALA A 23 -8.29 -10.51 20.35
C ALA A 23 -9.01 -9.98 21.60
N THR A 24 -8.56 -8.87 22.16
CA THR A 24 -9.07 -8.31 23.43
C THR A 24 -10.17 -7.27 23.24
N GLU A 25 -10.24 -6.63 22.07
CA GLU A 25 -11.19 -5.56 21.83
C GLU A 25 -12.64 -6.04 21.68
N ARG A 26 -13.54 -5.35 22.38
CA ARG A 26 -14.99 -5.64 22.34
C ARG A 26 -15.66 -5.03 21.12
N VAL A 27 -15.06 -3.97 20.56
CA VAL A 27 -15.50 -3.32 19.33
C VAL A 27 -14.34 -3.33 18.35
N ARG A 28 -14.52 -4.02 17.22
CA ARG A 28 -13.50 -4.11 16.17
C ARG A 28 -13.77 -3.09 15.07
N PRO A 29 -12.73 -2.47 14.49
CA PRO A 29 -12.91 -1.65 13.31
C PRO A 29 -13.37 -2.53 12.14
N GLU A 30 -14.33 -2.03 11.37
CA GLU A 30 -14.82 -2.72 10.17
C GLU A 30 -13.82 -2.62 9.01
N TRP A 31 -13.01 -1.54 8.99
CA TRP A 31 -12.10 -1.22 7.90
C TRP A 31 -10.73 -0.69 8.36
N ALA A 32 -9.66 -1.09 7.67
CA ALA A 32 -8.32 -0.52 7.80
C ALA A 32 -7.80 0.02 6.46
N ALA A 33 -7.16 1.19 6.45
CA ALA A 33 -6.61 1.79 5.23
C ALA A 33 -5.10 1.99 5.33
N PHE A 34 -4.35 1.36 4.43
CA PHE A 34 -2.90 1.47 4.30
C PHE A 34 -2.54 2.36 3.11
N GLY A 35 -1.45 3.10 3.21
CA GLY A 35 -1.02 4.01 2.14
C GLY A 35 -1.67 5.40 2.16
N THR A 36 -2.23 5.82 3.30
CA THR A 36 -2.87 7.15 3.45
C THR A 36 -1.87 8.28 3.67
N SER A 37 -0.81 8.02 4.44
CA SER A 37 0.26 8.98 4.76
C SER A 37 1.58 8.60 4.08
N THR A 38 1.96 7.32 4.16
CA THR A 38 3.19 6.77 3.58
C THR A 38 2.89 5.47 2.86
N ASP A 39 3.65 5.17 1.81
CA ASP A 39 3.51 3.90 1.08
C ASP A 39 3.78 2.71 2.03
N PRO A 40 2.93 1.69 2.09
CA PRO A 40 3.15 0.54 2.97
C PRO A 40 4.35 -0.31 2.55
N TYR A 41 4.77 -0.23 1.29
CA TYR A 41 5.86 -0.99 0.70
C TYR A 41 7.15 -0.18 0.58
N GLN A 42 7.51 0.60 1.60
CA GLN A 42 8.78 1.33 1.63
C GLN A 42 9.99 0.39 1.58
N ARG A 43 11.20 0.91 1.34
CA ARG A 43 12.45 0.12 1.39
C ARG A 43 12.57 -0.75 2.65
N ALA A 44 12.11 -0.25 3.80
CA ALA A 44 12.06 -0.99 5.05
C ALA A 44 11.30 -2.31 4.92
N GLU A 45 10.23 -2.38 4.13
CA GLU A 45 9.41 -3.57 3.90
C GLU A 45 10.16 -4.67 3.13
N GLY A 46 11.21 -4.30 2.38
CA GLY A 46 12.15 -5.24 1.78
C GLY A 46 13.05 -5.94 2.82
N ARG A 47 13.37 -5.24 3.93
CA ARG A 47 14.23 -5.77 5.01
C ARG A 47 13.44 -6.36 6.17
N TYR A 48 12.27 -5.81 6.44
CA TYR A 48 11.35 -6.18 7.51
C TYR A 48 9.98 -6.40 6.87
N PRO A 49 9.62 -7.63 6.47
CA PRO A 49 8.34 -7.89 5.82
C PRO A 49 7.21 -7.81 6.85
N LEU A 50 6.70 -6.60 7.10
CA LEU A 50 5.67 -6.34 8.10
C LEU A 50 4.26 -6.51 7.54
N LEU A 51 4.06 -6.24 6.25
CA LEU A 51 2.75 -6.36 5.60
C LEU A 51 2.21 -7.80 5.62
N PRO A 52 2.98 -8.86 5.32
CA PRO A 52 2.45 -10.23 5.35
C PRO A 52 1.79 -10.59 6.69
N PRO A 53 2.45 -10.48 7.87
CA PRO A 53 1.79 -10.85 9.11
C PRO A 53 0.66 -9.88 9.51
N ILE A 54 0.64 -8.64 9.01
CA ILE A 54 -0.50 -7.71 9.19
C ILE A 54 -1.72 -8.17 8.37
N ILE A 55 -1.51 -8.55 7.10
CA ILE A 55 -2.57 -9.05 6.22
C ILE A 55 -3.22 -10.28 6.86
N ASP A 56 -2.43 -11.22 7.37
CA ASP A 56 -2.94 -12.42 8.03
C ASP A 56 -3.74 -12.09 9.29
N ALA A 57 -3.27 -11.13 10.09
CA ALA A 57 -3.97 -10.71 11.30
C ALA A 57 -5.35 -10.10 10.99
N LEU A 58 -5.42 -9.21 9.99
CA LEU A 58 -6.66 -8.58 9.57
C LEU A 58 -7.63 -9.59 8.95
N ALA A 59 -7.15 -10.43 8.03
CA ALA A 59 -7.96 -11.46 7.39
C ALA A 59 -8.47 -12.51 8.40
N GLY A 60 -7.63 -12.90 9.36
CA GLY A 60 -8.02 -13.79 10.46
C GLY A 60 -9.08 -13.17 11.39
N ALA A 61 -9.02 -11.86 11.57
CA ALA A 61 -10.03 -11.10 12.32
C ALA A 61 -11.27 -10.70 11.48
N ARG A 62 -11.32 -11.06 10.19
CA ARG A 62 -12.35 -10.66 9.20
C ARG A 62 -12.51 -9.14 9.05
N ILE A 63 -11.43 -8.40 9.23
CA ILE A 63 -11.41 -6.94 9.06
C ILE A 63 -11.09 -6.65 7.60
N SER A 64 -11.95 -5.87 6.96
CA SER A 64 -11.75 -5.45 5.56
C SER A 64 -10.69 -4.36 5.49
N PHE A 65 -9.96 -4.27 4.38
CA PHE A 65 -8.89 -3.28 4.28
C PHE A 65 -8.57 -2.85 2.86
N SER A 66 -7.95 -1.68 2.74
CA SER A 66 -7.40 -1.17 1.49
C SER A 66 -5.89 -0.95 1.56
N ILE A 67 -5.20 -1.22 0.46
CA ILE A 67 -3.76 -0.97 0.30
C ILE A 67 -3.55 -0.04 -0.88
N ARG A 68 -3.10 1.19 -0.61
CA ARG A 68 -2.65 2.13 -1.62
C ARG A 68 -1.13 2.08 -1.74
N THR A 69 -0.62 1.85 -2.94
CA THR A 69 0.82 1.82 -3.19
C THR A 69 1.19 2.36 -4.57
N LYS A 70 2.41 2.88 -4.70
CA LYS A 70 3.07 3.19 -5.98
C LYS A 70 4.15 2.16 -6.32
N GLU A 71 4.38 1.20 -5.42
CA GLU A 71 5.49 0.26 -5.45
C GLU A 71 5.11 -1.08 -6.10
N SER A 72 6.02 -1.64 -6.91
CA SER A 72 5.78 -2.92 -7.62
C SER A 72 6.06 -4.16 -6.76
N VAL A 73 6.60 -3.98 -5.55
CA VAL A 73 6.95 -5.07 -4.64
C VAL A 73 5.73 -5.73 -4.00
N ILE A 74 4.57 -5.07 -4.03
CA ILE A 74 3.26 -5.66 -3.65
C ILE A 74 2.98 -6.98 -4.38
N ARG A 75 3.58 -7.19 -5.56
CA ARG A 75 3.48 -8.44 -6.33
C ARG A 75 3.83 -9.68 -5.51
N ARG A 76 4.76 -9.59 -4.55
CA ARG A 76 5.16 -10.70 -3.69
C ARG A 76 4.05 -11.19 -2.76
N ASN A 77 3.03 -10.34 -2.53
CA ASN A 77 1.94 -10.61 -1.60
C ASN A 77 0.60 -10.87 -2.30
N LEU A 78 0.55 -10.95 -3.63
CA LEU A 78 -0.71 -11.12 -4.37
C LEU A 78 -1.41 -12.43 -4.01
N ASP A 79 -0.70 -13.55 -3.92
CA ASP A 79 -1.30 -14.83 -3.54
C ASP A 79 -1.91 -14.78 -2.14
N GLN A 80 -1.21 -14.13 -1.21
CA GLN A 80 -1.69 -13.94 0.16
C GLN A 80 -2.92 -13.01 0.22
N LEU A 81 -2.90 -11.93 -0.55
CA LEU A 81 -4.03 -11.01 -0.67
C LEU A 81 -5.24 -11.70 -1.31
N ALA A 82 -5.02 -12.57 -2.30
CA ALA A 82 -6.06 -13.36 -2.93
C ALA A 82 -6.71 -14.31 -1.91
N VAL A 83 -5.91 -14.97 -1.06
CA VAL A 83 -6.45 -15.77 0.05
C VAL A 83 -7.20 -14.90 1.06
N ALA A 84 -6.69 -13.70 1.39
CA ALA A 84 -7.35 -12.78 2.32
C ALA A 84 -8.76 -12.36 1.85
N THR A 85 -8.97 -12.22 0.53
CA THR A 85 -10.29 -11.88 -0.05
C THR A 85 -11.38 -12.91 0.28
N GLN A 86 -11.02 -14.14 0.63
CA GLN A 86 -11.98 -15.18 1.02
C GLN A 86 -12.60 -14.92 2.40
N ARG A 87 -12.00 -14.02 3.21
CA ARG A 87 -12.39 -13.76 4.60
C ARG A 87 -12.82 -12.32 4.86
N ALA A 88 -12.34 -11.37 4.05
CA ALA A 88 -12.62 -9.95 4.20
C ALA A 88 -12.56 -9.25 2.84
N ASN A 89 -13.18 -8.07 2.73
CA ASN A 89 -13.05 -7.27 1.52
C ASN A 89 -11.66 -6.65 1.44
N VAL A 90 -10.98 -6.78 0.30
CA VAL A 90 -9.65 -6.23 0.07
C VAL A 90 -9.69 -5.34 -1.16
N GLU A 91 -9.31 -4.08 -0.98
CA GLU A 91 -9.20 -3.11 -2.07
C GLU A 91 -7.76 -2.73 -2.35
N LEU A 92 -7.30 -2.92 -3.59
CA LEU A 92 -5.95 -2.53 -3.99
C LEU A 92 -5.98 -1.26 -4.83
N LEU A 93 -5.13 -0.30 -4.50
CA LEU A 93 -5.03 0.96 -5.21
C LEU A 93 -3.59 1.17 -5.67
N MET A 94 -3.38 1.15 -6.99
CA MET A 94 -2.07 1.41 -7.58
C MET A 94 -2.02 2.83 -8.15
N SER A 95 -1.11 3.64 -7.63
CA SER A 95 -0.94 5.02 -8.07
C SER A 95 -0.02 5.12 -9.28
N ILE A 96 -0.52 5.67 -10.38
CA ILE A 96 0.25 5.94 -11.61
C ILE A 96 0.31 7.46 -11.80
N ALA A 97 1.49 8.04 -11.61
CA ALA A 97 1.67 9.49 -11.68
C ALA A 97 1.83 10.02 -13.11
N PHE A 98 2.55 9.29 -13.96
CA PHE A 98 2.89 9.70 -15.32
C PHE A 98 2.69 8.53 -16.28
N LEU A 99 2.10 8.76 -17.44
CA LEU A 99 2.04 7.78 -18.53
C LEU A 99 3.23 7.91 -19.49
N ASP A 100 3.84 9.09 -19.52
CA ASP A 100 5.02 9.40 -20.32
C ASP A 100 6.31 9.03 -19.54
N GLU A 101 7.11 8.13 -20.11
CA GLU A 101 8.36 7.69 -19.51
C GLU A 101 9.44 8.78 -19.45
N ALA A 102 9.47 9.70 -20.42
CA ALA A 102 10.44 10.79 -20.44
C ALA A 102 10.14 11.78 -19.30
N LEU A 103 8.85 12.12 -19.10
CA LEU A 103 8.42 12.91 -17.94
C LEU A 103 8.69 12.19 -16.63
N GLN A 104 8.47 10.87 -16.59
CA GLN A 104 8.77 10.09 -15.39
C GLN A 104 10.25 10.14 -15.03
N ARG A 105 11.15 9.94 -16.01
CA ARG A 105 12.60 9.99 -15.77
C ARG A 105 13.08 11.37 -15.30
N LEU A 106 12.40 12.43 -15.74
CA LEU A 106 12.72 13.81 -15.36
C LEU A 106 12.20 14.20 -13.97
N LEU A 107 11.02 13.69 -13.58
CA LEU A 107 10.28 14.19 -12.41
C LEU A 107 10.28 13.23 -11.21
N VAL A 108 10.77 11.99 -11.37
CA VAL A 108 10.69 10.97 -10.32
C VAL A 108 12.07 10.59 -9.81
N GLU A 109 12.17 10.48 -8.48
CA GLU A 109 13.36 10.05 -7.77
C GLU A 109 13.96 8.74 -8.34
N PRO A 110 15.30 8.69 -8.53
CA PRO A 110 15.99 7.49 -8.95
C PRO A 110 15.67 6.28 -8.06
N GLY A 111 15.17 5.20 -8.67
CA GLY A 111 14.82 3.96 -8.00
C GLY A 111 13.34 3.75 -7.70
N ALA A 112 12.47 4.72 -8.02
CA ALA A 112 11.03 4.47 -8.05
C ALA A 112 10.65 3.56 -9.24
N PRO A 113 9.63 2.69 -9.11
CA PRO A 113 9.19 1.84 -10.22
C PRO A 113 8.77 2.64 -11.45
N SER A 114 9.14 2.15 -12.64
CA SER A 114 8.68 2.71 -13.91
C SER A 114 7.17 2.55 -14.06
N THR A 115 6.56 3.37 -14.92
CA THR A 115 5.14 3.25 -15.26
C THR A 115 4.83 1.88 -15.86
N VAL A 116 5.72 1.35 -16.71
CA VAL A 116 5.62 -0.02 -17.21
C VAL A 116 5.59 -1.04 -16.07
N ALA A 117 6.48 -0.92 -15.07
CA ALA A 117 6.48 -1.83 -13.92
C ALA A 117 5.19 -1.75 -13.09
N ARG A 118 4.58 -0.56 -12.97
CA ARG A 118 3.27 -0.38 -12.33
C ARG A 118 2.15 -1.02 -13.16
N LEU A 119 2.13 -0.82 -14.47
CA LEU A 119 1.15 -1.46 -15.36
C LEU A 119 1.26 -2.98 -15.32
N ILE A 120 2.47 -3.54 -15.33
CA ILE A 120 2.70 -4.98 -15.14
C ILE A 120 2.15 -5.44 -13.79
N THR A 121 2.27 -4.62 -12.75
CA THR A 121 1.71 -4.95 -11.43
C THR A 121 0.19 -4.94 -11.43
N LEU A 122 -0.45 -4.02 -12.14
CA LEU A 122 -1.90 -4.06 -12.36
C LEU A 122 -2.35 -5.32 -13.09
N CYS A 123 -1.62 -5.74 -14.12
CA CYS A 123 -1.89 -7.01 -14.80
C CYS A 123 -1.77 -8.18 -13.82
N ALA A 124 -0.70 -8.24 -13.02
CA ALA A 124 -0.53 -9.30 -12.02
C ALA A 124 -1.65 -9.31 -10.97
N MET A 125 -2.12 -8.14 -10.51
CA MET A 125 -3.27 -8.04 -9.61
C MET A 125 -4.54 -8.62 -10.26
N ARG A 126 -4.79 -8.28 -11.53
CA ARG A 126 -5.91 -8.83 -12.30
C ARG A 126 -5.82 -10.35 -12.44
N ASP A 127 -4.64 -10.86 -12.76
CA ASP A 127 -4.40 -12.29 -12.99
C ASP A 127 -4.57 -13.10 -11.69
N ALA A 128 -4.25 -12.49 -10.54
CA ALA A 128 -4.53 -13.05 -9.22
C ALA A 128 -6.01 -12.94 -8.79
N GLY A 129 -6.89 -12.42 -9.66
CA GLY A 129 -8.32 -12.25 -9.37
C GLY A 129 -8.63 -11.09 -8.41
N LEU A 130 -7.69 -10.16 -8.20
CA LEU A 130 -7.83 -9.07 -7.24
C LEU A 130 -8.44 -7.83 -7.89
N ALA A 131 -9.54 -7.35 -7.29
CA ALA A 131 -10.11 -6.06 -7.64
C ALA A 131 -9.14 -4.92 -7.30
N HIS A 132 -8.94 -4.01 -8.24
CA HIS A 132 -8.02 -2.90 -8.07
C HIS A 132 -8.52 -1.63 -8.74
N THR A 133 -8.10 -0.48 -8.21
CA THR A 133 -8.46 0.85 -8.70
C THR A 133 -7.20 1.66 -9.02
N VAL A 134 -7.23 2.40 -10.12
CA VAL A 134 -6.22 3.43 -10.43
C VAL A 134 -6.80 4.79 -10.06
N PRO A 135 -6.35 5.43 -8.96
CA PRO A 135 -6.85 6.74 -8.56
C PRO A 135 -6.41 7.80 -9.58
N ARG A 136 -7.36 8.59 -10.08
CA ARG A 136 -7.07 9.72 -10.98
C ARG A 136 -6.28 10.79 -10.21
N ALA A 137 -5.15 11.23 -10.75
CA ALA A 137 -4.53 12.46 -10.26
C ALA A 137 -5.50 13.61 -10.54
N ASP A 138 -5.94 14.32 -9.49
CA ASP A 138 -6.80 15.49 -9.62
C ASP A 138 -5.90 16.73 -9.86
N PRO A 139 -5.91 17.33 -11.07
CA PRO A 139 -5.07 18.49 -11.37
C PRO A 139 -5.51 19.76 -10.63
N ALA A 140 -6.64 19.76 -9.92
CA ALA A 140 -7.23 20.98 -9.35
C ALA A 140 -6.82 21.31 -7.89
N ARG A 141 -5.89 20.59 -7.28
CA ARG A 141 -5.55 20.78 -5.85
C ARG A 141 -4.24 21.56 -5.60
N THR A 142 -3.98 22.57 -6.41
CA THR A 142 -3.11 23.70 -6.03
C THR A 142 -4.00 24.84 -5.54
N GLY A 143 -4.07 24.99 -4.21
CA GLY A 143 -4.50 26.22 -3.53
C GLY A 143 -5.97 26.63 -3.72
N ARG A 144 -6.89 26.03 -2.94
CA ARG A 144 -8.05 26.79 -2.43
C ARG A 144 -8.20 26.55 -0.94
N SER A 145 -7.72 27.53 -0.18
CA SER A 145 -8.17 27.81 1.18
C SER A 145 -9.71 27.88 1.17
N ARG A 146 -10.35 27.14 2.08
CA ARG A 146 -11.80 27.23 2.27
C ARG A 146 -12.09 28.56 3.00
N PRO A 147 -12.95 29.45 2.49
CA PRO A 147 -13.46 30.54 3.30
C PRO A 147 -14.42 30.00 4.37
N ASN A 148 -14.43 30.70 5.50
CA ASN A 148 -15.29 30.51 6.68
C ASN A 148 -16.78 30.46 6.34
#